data_AF-A0AAV3RRZ6-F1
#
_entry.id   AF-A0AAV3RRZ6-F1
#
_cell.length_a   1.000
_cell.length_b   1.000
_cell.length_c   1.000
_cell.angle_alpha   90.00
_cell.angle_beta   90.00
_cell.angle_gamma   90.00
#
_symmetry.space_group_name_H-M   'P 1'
#
loop_
_entity.id
_entity.type
_entity.pdbx_description
1 polymer ?
#
loop_
_entity_poly.entity_id
_entity_poly.type
_entity_poly.pdbx_seq_one_letter_code
_entity_poly.pdbx_strand_id
1 'polypeptide(L)'
;MQKLKDEFEKKKFESGRKEVPLACKSVTESALKKRKSCFSPIMTSFGIQARDQLDQEIARIFYTGGLSFNLARNPHYHRSYQFAAETKLMVMYLLVVNCFGEVKDRFFIADLMKEVINEVGHQNVVQIITDNAANCKAAGEIIESLFPHIYGTPCVVHTLNLALKNICEAKNMEGNTTTYEECNWIIDIHGDALAIKHFIMNIT
;
A
#
# COMPACT_ATOMS: atom_id res chain seq x y z
N MET A 1 9.26 -10.54 -41.95
CA MET A 1 10.17 -11.05 -40.90
C MET A 1 11.53 -10.35 -40.90
N GLN A 2 12.22 -10.20 -42.04
CA GLN A 2 13.54 -9.53 -42.08
C GLN A 2 13.48 -8.02 -41.71
N LYS A 3 12.54 -7.27 -42.32
CA LYS A 3 12.33 -5.84 -42.03
C LYS A 3 12.12 -5.52 -40.54
N LEU A 4 11.42 -6.39 -39.80
CA LEU A 4 11.15 -6.19 -38.36
C LEU A 4 12.40 -6.42 -37.50
N LYS A 5 13.29 -7.33 -37.91
CA LYS A 5 14.58 -7.56 -37.24
C LYS A 5 15.55 -6.42 -37.50
N ASP A 6 15.57 -5.92 -38.73
CA ASP A 6 16.42 -4.80 -39.13
C ASP A 6 15.98 -3.50 -38.43
N GLU A 7 14.67 -3.30 -38.26
CA GLU A 7 14.09 -2.16 -37.53
C GLU A 7 14.32 -2.24 -36.01
N PHE A 8 14.38 -3.44 -35.45
CA PHE A 8 14.71 -3.67 -34.04
C PHE A 8 16.19 -3.41 -33.74
N GLU A 9 17.11 -3.91 -34.58
CA GLU A 9 18.55 -3.67 -34.40
C GLU A 9 18.92 -2.20 -34.66
N LYS A 10 18.20 -1.52 -35.57
CA LYS A 10 18.35 -0.06 -35.76
C LYS A 10 17.92 0.74 -34.52
N LYS A 11 16.78 0.39 -33.90
CA LYS A 11 16.31 1.02 -32.64
C LYS A 11 17.25 0.76 -31.45
N LYS A 12 17.91 -0.40 -31.43
CA LYS A 12 18.90 -0.76 -30.40
C LYS A 12 20.21 0.01 -30.55
N PHE A 13 20.62 0.33 -31.77
CA PHE A 13 21.82 1.14 -32.04
C PHE A 13 21.58 2.65 -31.80
N GLU A 14 20.36 3.13 -32.09
CA GLU A 14 19.96 4.53 -31.83
C GLU A 14 19.71 4.83 -30.33
N SER A 15 19.40 3.79 -29.53
CA SER A 15 19.27 3.90 -28.08
C SER A 15 20.63 3.71 -27.39
N GLY A 16 21.52 4.70 -27.51
CA GLY A 16 22.72 4.77 -26.67
C GLY A 16 22.38 4.74 -25.16
N ARG A 17 23.35 4.35 -24.31
CA ARG A 17 23.17 4.39 -22.84
C ARG A 17 22.79 5.80 -22.44
N LYS A 18 21.55 5.98 -22.00
CA LYS A 18 21.10 7.22 -21.39
C LYS A 18 21.59 7.25 -19.96
N GLU A 19 22.53 8.14 -19.67
CA GLU A 19 22.82 8.47 -18.29
C GLU A 19 21.57 9.13 -17.70
N VAL A 20 21.02 8.49 -16.68
CA VAL A 20 19.96 9.07 -15.86
C VAL A 20 20.65 10.09 -14.95
N PRO A 21 20.26 11.38 -14.97
CA PRO A 21 20.89 12.37 -14.10
C PRO A 21 20.75 11.92 -12.64
N LEU A 22 21.88 11.63 -12.01
CA LEU A 22 21.95 11.35 -10.59
C LEU A 22 21.76 12.66 -9.83
N ALA A 23 20.70 12.74 -9.02
CA ALA A 23 20.64 13.73 -7.96
C ALA A 23 21.53 13.25 -6.81
N CYS A 24 22.82 13.59 -6.86
CA CYS A 24 23.61 13.75 -5.65
C CYS A 24 24.78 14.71 -5.88
N LYS A 25 24.70 15.90 -5.29
CA LYS A 25 25.70 16.43 -4.34
C LYS A 25 25.34 17.84 -3.85
N SER A 26 25.60 18.02 -2.56
CA SER A 26 25.86 19.27 -1.81
C SER A 26 24.81 20.38 -1.84
N VAL A 27 24.41 20.75 -0.62
CA VAL A 27 23.72 21.98 -0.24
C VAL A 27 24.24 23.19 -1.03
N THR A 28 23.37 23.81 -1.83
CA THR A 28 23.33 25.26 -2.00
C THR A 28 21.87 25.69 -2.10
N GLU A 29 21.47 26.53 -1.15
CA GLU A 29 20.20 27.25 -1.11
C GLU A 29 20.01 28.07 -2.39
N SER A 30 19.21 27.59 -3.36
CA SER A 30 18.49 28.42 -4.35
C SER A 30 17.97 27.58 -5.52
N ALA A 31 16.83 26.89 -5.34
CA ALA A 31 15.85 26.60 -6.41
C ALA A 31 14.70 25.72 -5.89
N LEU A 32 14.06 26.11 -4.78
CA LEU A 32 12.76 25.54 -4.42
C LEU A 32 11.65 26.26 -5.20
N LYS A 33 11.43 25.81 -6.44
CA LYS A 33 10.10 25.86 -7.06
C LYS A 33 9.68 24.45 -7.47
N LYS A 34 9.66 23.53 -6.49
CA LYS A 34 8.95 22.26 -6.62
C LYS A 34 7.47 22.49 -6.31
N ARG A 35 6.62 22.05 -7.25
CA ARG A 35 5.17 21.91 -7.11
C ARG A 35 4.81 21.39 -5.72
N LYS A 36 3.95 22.11 -5.00
CA LYS A 36 3.30 21.68 -3.77
C LYS A 36 2.58 20.36 -4.02
N SER A 37 3.21 19.24 -3.64
CA SER A 37 2.50 17.98 -3.41
C SER A 37 1.76 18.12 -2.08
N CYS A 38 0.47 17.81 -2.08
CA CYS A 38 -0.45 18.04 -0.98
C CYS A 38 0.00 17.26 0.28
N PHE A 39 0.47 17.95 1.31
CA PHE A 39 0.78 17.35 2.61
C PHE A 39 -0.51 17.16 3.40
N SER A 40 -1.07 15.95 3.38
CA SER A 40 -2.10 15.58 4.36
C SER A 40 -1.42 15.03 5.63
N PRO A 41 -1.91 15.38 6.83
CA PRO A 41 -1.43 14.80 8.09
C PRO A 41 -1.46 13.26 8.09
N ILE A 42 -2.42 12.68 7.36
CA ILE A 42 -2.60 11.23 7.18
C ILE A 42 -1.43 10.61 6.39
N MET A 43 -0.97 11.23 5.29
CA MET A 43 0.20 10.70 4.58
C MET A 43 1.46 10.70 5.44
N THR A 44 1.55 11.68 6.35
CA THR A 44 2.66 11.82 7.28
C THR A 44 2.60 10.75 8.38
N SER A 45 1.41 10.48 8.94
CA SER A 45 1.24 9.48 10.01
C SER A 45 1.50 8.05 9.56
N PHE A 46 1.20 7.71 8.31
CA PHE A 46 1.49 6.38 7.75
C PHE A 46 2.89 6.27 7.12
N GLY A 47 3.66 7.36 7.13
CA GLY A 47 5.01 7.39 6.54
C GLY A 47 5.03 6.99 5.06
N ILE A 48 3.96 7.29 4.31
CA ILE A 48 3.78 6.79 2.92
C ILE A 48 4.95 7.22 2.05
N GLN A 49 5.41 8.47 2.17
CA GLN A 49 6.58 8.95 1.44
C GLN A 49 7.86 8.16 1.78
N ALA A 50 8.04 7.76 3.04
CA ALA A 50 9.18 6.97 3.46
C ALA A 50 9.10 5.53 2.94
N ARG A 51 7.89 4.96 2.85
CA ARG A 51 7.66 3.63 2.24
C ARG A 51 7.89 3.66 0.74
N ASP A 52 7.35 4.63 0.04
CA ASP A 52 7.57 4.81 -1.40
C ASP A 52 9.06 5.00 -1.70
N GLN A 53 9.76 5.75 -0.85
CA GLN A 53 11.21 5.91 -0.96
C GLN A 53 11.95 4.60 -0.69
N LEU A 54 11.56 3.84 0.34
CA LEU A 54 12.14 2.53 0.65
C LEU A 54 11.91 1.53 -0.50
N ASP A 55 10.71 1.47 -1.05
CA ASP A 55 10.37 0.61 -2.19
C ASP A 55 11.17 0.99 -3.43
N GLN A 56 11.37 2.29 -3.67
CA GLN A 56 12.25 2.77 -4.74
C GLN A 56 13.71 2.35 -4.52
N GLU A 57 14.23 2.42 -3.29
CA GLU A 57 15.59 1.99 -2.99
C GLU A 57 15.76 0.47 -3.08
N ILE A 58 14.78 -0.30 -2.60
CA ILE A 58 14.76 -1.76 -2.75
C ILE A 58 14.73 -2.11 -4.24
N ALA A 59 13.81 -1.53 -5.01
CA ALA A 59 13.74 -1.75 -6.45
C ALA A 59 15.07 -1.36 -7.13
N ARG A 60 15.67 -0.23 -6.73
CA ARG A 60 16.97 0.23 -7.23
C ARG A 60 18.05 -0.82 -6.95
N ILE A 61 18.12 -1.41 -5.76
CA ILE A 61 19.06 -2.50 -5.44
C ILE A 61 18.93 -3.66 -6.43
N PHE A 62 17.71 -4.10 -6.73
CA PHE A 62 17.48 -5.19 -7.70
C PHE A 62 17.89 -4.80 -9.13
N TYR A 63 17.43 -3.63 -9.59
CA TYR A 63 17.65 -3.21 -10.98
C TYR A 63 19.08 -2.75 -11.26
N THR A 64 19.75 -2.04 -10.33
CA THR A 64 21.14 -1.59 -10.52
C THR A 64 22.15 -2.66 -10.18
N GLY A 65 21.85 -3.53 -9.20
CA GLY A 65 22.70 -4.63 -8.81
C GLY A 65 22.60 -5.85 -9.72
N GLY A 66 21.63 -5.87 -10.66
CA GLY A 66 21.35 -7.03 -11.50
C GLY A 66 20.94 -8.27 -10.70
N LEU A 67 20.33 -8.07 -9.52
CA LEU A 67 19.96 -9.15 -8.62
C LEU A 67 18.67 -9.81 -9.09
N SER A 68 18.62 -11.14 -9.04
CA SER A 68 17.37 -11.85 -9.36
C SER A 68 16.33 -11.64 -8.26
N PHE A 69 15.05 -11.53 -8.61
CA PHE A 69 13.96 -11.45 -7.63
C PHE A 69 13.86 -12.69 -6.72
N ASN A 70 14.46 -13.82 -7.08
CA ASN A 70 14.59 -14.97 -6.18
C ASN A 70 15.40 -14.65 -4.91
N LEU A 71 16.30 -13.65 -4.95
CA LEU A 71 17.02 -13.19 -3.77
C LEU A 71 16.07 -12.57 -2.73
N ALA A 72 14.99 -11.91 -3.16
CA ALA A 72 13.99 -11.34 -2.26
C ALA A 72 13.28 -12.41 -1.41
N ARG A 73 13.23 -13.65 -1.88
CA ARG A 73 12.65 -14.81 -1.18
C ARG A 73 13.66 -15.55 -0.30
N ASN A 74 14.93 -15.14 -0.29
CA ASN A 74 15.95 -15.80 0.50
C ASN A 74 15.69 -15.58 2.01
N PRO A 75 15.70 -16.64 2.85
CA PRO A 75 15.47 -16.50 4.29
C PRO A 75 16.44 -15.56 5.02
N HIS A 76 17.65 -15.36 4.50
CA HIS A 76 18.63 -14.43 5.04
C HIS A 76 18.34 -12.98 4.65
N TYR A 77 17.79 -12.76 3.45
CA TYR A 77 17.30 -11.45 3.02
C TYR A 77 16.12 -11.02 3.90
N HIS A 78 15.16 -11.91 4.16
CA HIS A 78 14.08 -11.63 5.11
C HIS A 78 14.60 -11.36 6.52
N ARG A 79 15.50 -12.23 7.04
CA ARG A 79 16.09 -12.05 8.37
C ARG A 79 16.87 -10.74 8.53
N SER A 80 17.51 -10.21 7.49
CA SER A 80 18.23 -8.93 7.59
C SER A 80 17.30 -7.74 7.81
N TYR A 81 16.16 -7.71 7.11
CA TYR A 81 15.16 -6.65 7.34
C TYR A 81 14.44 -6.85 8.68
N GLN A 82 14.16 -8.10 9.06
CA GLN A 82 13.56 -8.42 10.36
C GLN A 82 14.45 -7.98 11.53
N PHE A 83 15.74 -8.31 11.48
CA PHE A 83 16.71 -7.84 12.48
C PHE A 83 16.83 -6.31 12.52
N ALA A 84 16.81 -5.64 11.36
CA ALA A 84 16.81 -4.18 11.30
C ALA A 84 15.52 -3.58 11.90
N ALA A 85 14.37 -4.23 11.75
CA ALA A 85 13.13 -3.79 12.37
C ALA A 85 13.10 -4.00 13.88
N GLU A 86 13.58 -5.14 14.37
CA GLU A 86 13.65 -5.48 15.81
C GLU A 86 14.56 -4.52 16.58
N THR A 87 15.61 -4.01 15.93
CA THR A 87 16.50 -2.98 16.48
C THR A 87 15.91 -1.57 16.43
N LYS A 88 14.61 -1.41 16.10
CA LYS A 88 13.89 -0.13 15.90
C LYS A 88 14.48 0.77 14.81
N LEU A 89 15.18 0.21 13.84
CA LEU A 89 15.68 0.99 12.70
C LEU A 89 14.60 1.22 11.63
N MET A 90 13.47 0.47 11.65
CA MET A 90 12.40 0.55 10.65
C MET A 90 11.03 0.06 11.15
N VAL A 91 9.93 0.53 10.56
CA VAL A 91 8.56 -0.01 10.75
C VAL A 91 8.38 -1.24 9.83
N MET A 92 8.02 -2.40 10.40
CA MET A 92 7.85 -3.65 9.64
C MET A 92 6.47 -4.27 9.80
N TYR A 93 6.04 -4.99 8.76
CA TYR A 93 4.90 -5.90 8.83
C TYR A 93 5.32 -7.16 9.59
N LEU A 94 4.60 -7.43 10.68
CA LEU A 94 4.97 -8.52 11.59
C LEU A 94 4.44 -9.88 11.13
N LEU A 95 3.22 -9.92 10.58
CA LEU A 95 2.60 -11.17 10.13
C LEU A 95 1.74 -10.94 8.88
N VAL A 96 1.83 -11.87 7.93
CA VAL A 96 0.91 -11.99 6.79
C VAL A 96 0.40 -13.42 6.79
N VAL A 97 -0.91 -13.58 6.96
CA VAL A 97 -1.57 -14.90 6.98
C VAL A 97 -2.38 -15.07 5.70
N ASN A 98 -2.19 -16.21 5.02
CA ASN A 98 -3.05 -16.59 3.92
C ASN A 98 -4.35 -17.20 4.48
N CYS A 99 -5.43 -16.42 4.50
CA CYS A 99 -6.74 -16.86 4.99
C CYS A 99 -7.66 -17.36 3.85
N PHE A 100 -7.10 -18.00 2.81
CA PHE A 100 -7.89 -18.54 1.69
C PHE A 100 -8.59 -19.83 2.10
N GLY A 101 -9.88 -19.95 1.83
CA GLY A 101 -10.70 -21.12 2.20
C GLY A 101 -11.21 -21.12 3.64
N GLU A 102 -10.73 -20.21 4.49
CA GLU A 102 -11.14 -20.09 5.88
C GLU A 102 -12.35 -19.15 6.05
N VAL A 103 -13.23 -19.49 6.99
CA VAL A 103 -14.31 -18.60 7.42
C VAL A 103 -13.73 -17.55 8.36
N LYS A 104 -13.70 -16.31 7.90
CA LYS A 104 -13.16 -15.16 8.64
C LYS A 104 -14.15 -14.65 9.68
N ASP A 105 -14.58 -15.52 10.59
CA ASP A 105 -15.43 -15.10 11.70
C ASP A 105 -14.64 -14.27 12.74
N ARG A 106 -15.35 -13.74 13.74
CA ARG A 106 -14.74 -12.90 14.76
C ARG A 106 -13.72 -13.65 15.64
N PHE A 107 -13.91 -14.95 15.83
CA PHE A 107 -13.06 -15.76 16.70
C PHE A 107 -11.74 -16.06 15.99
N PHE A 108 -11.83 -16.49 14.73
CA PHE A 108 -10.66 -16.70 13.87
C PHE A 108 -9.78 -15.46 13.80
N ILE A 109 -10.38 -14.28 13.59
CA ILE A 109 -9.64 -13.02 13.52
C ILE A 109 -9.01 -12.68 14.87
N ALA A 110 -9.74 -12.85 15.97
CA ALA A 110 -9.24 -12.57 17.32
C ALA A 110 -8.10 -13.53 17.71
N ASP A 111 -8.18 -14.81 17.34
CA ASP A 111 -7.13 -15.79 17.62
C ASP A 111 -5.82 -15.42 16.90
N LEU A 112 -5.90 -15.04 15.61
CA LEU A 112 -4.73 -14.54 14.88
C LEU A 112 -4.13 -13.28 15.53
N MET A 113 -4.96 -12.34 15.97
CA MET A 113 -4.48 -11.14 16.67
C MET A 113 -3.82 -11.49 18.00
N LYS A 114 -4.39 -12.44 18.74
CA LYS A 114 -3.88 -12.89 20.04
C LYS A 114 -2.54 -13.59 19.89
N GLU A 115 -2.36 -14.42 18.87
CA GLU A 115 -1.07 -15.06 18.56
C GLU A 115 0.03 -14.00 18.37
N VAL A 116 -0.24 -13.00 17.54
CA VAL A 116 0.69 -11.90 17.29
C VAL A 116 0.97 -11.07 18.55
N ILE A 117 -0.07 -10.73 19.31
CA ILE A 117 0.08 -9.96 20.56
C ILE A 117 0.93 -10.73 21.57
N ASN A 118 0.78 -12.05 21.67
CA ASN A 118 1.58 -12.88 22.55
C ASN A 118 3.03 -12.99 22.09
N GLU A 119 3.28 -13.09 20.78
CA GLU A 119 4.64 -13.11 20.20
C GLU A 119 5.38 -11.80 20.47
N VAL A 120 4.72 -10.66 20.29
CA VAL A 120 5.27 -9.32 20.57
C VAL A 120 5.41 -9.04 22.07
N GLY A 121 4.59 -9.72 22.88
CA GLY A 121 4.33 -9.38 24.27
C GLY A 121 3.31 -8.24 24.37
N HIS A 122 2.19 -8.51 25.05
CA HIS A 122 1.07 -7.57 25.13
C HIS A 122 1.46 -6.18 25.65
N GLN A 123 2.46 -6.09 26.54
CA GLN A 123 2.99 -4.83 27.08
C GLN A 123 3.59 -3.90 26.03
N ASN A 124 3.97 -4.44 24.87
CA ASN A 124 4.55 -3.70 23.76
C ASN A 124 3.51 -3.30 22.70
N VAL A 125 2.25 -3.69 22.88
CA VAL A 125 1.13 -3.38 22.00
C VAL A 125 0.22 -2.37 22.69
N VAL A 126 -0.11 -1.29 21.99
CA VAL A 126 -1.00 -0.23 22.51
C VAL A 126 -2.29 -0.13 21.70
N GLN A 127 -2.24 -0.44 20.41
CA GLN A 127 -3.36 -0.24 19.49
C GLN A 127 -3.44 -1.37 18.47
N ILE A 128 -4.66 -1.80 18.17
CA ILE A 128 -4.98 -2.62 16.99
C ILE A 128 -5.80 -1.80 16.00
N ILE A 129 -5.48 -1.94 14.71
CA ILE A 129 -6.19 -1.27 13.62
C ILE A 129 -6.79 -2.35 12.73
N THR A 130 -8.11 -2.43 12.67
CA THR A 130 -8.84 -3.48 11.95
C THR A 130 -9.79 -2.89 10.92
N ASP A 131 -10.23 -3.66 9.95
CA ASP A 131 -11.30 -3.23 9.04
C ASP A 131 -12.58 -2.85 9.84
N ASN A 132 -13.39 -1.94 9.32
CA ASN A 132 -14.70 -1.58 9.87
C ASN A 132 -15.78 -2.67 9.66
N ALA A 133 -15.44 -3.79 9.03
CA ALA A 133 -16.33 -4.94 8.90
C ALA A 133 -16.80 -5.48 10.28
N ALA A 134 -18.02 -6.01 10.34
CA ALA A 134 -18.66 -6.41 11.61
C ALA A 134 -17.88 -7.51 12.36
N ASN A 135 -17.31 -8.47 11.64
CA ASN A 135 -16.44 -9.51 12.19
C ASN A 135 -15.14 -8.94 12.78
N CYS A 136 -14.53 -7.97 12.10
CA CYS A 136 -13.32 -7.28 12.56
C CYS A 136 -13.57 -6.42 13.80
N LYS A 137 -14.72 -5.74 13.85
CA LYS A 137 -15.14 -4.99 15.03
C LYS A 137 -15.33 -5.92 16.24
N ALA A 138 -16.07 -7.01 16.06
CA ALA A 138 -16.31 -7.99 17.12
C ALA A 138 -15.00 -8.70 17.56
N ALA A 139 -14.06 -8.93 16.64
CA ALA A 139 -12.73 -9.45 16.99
C ALA A 139 -11.92 -8.44 17.82
N GLY A 140 -11.99 -7.15 17.46
CA GLY A 140 -11.37 -6.07 18.24
C GLY A 140 -11.91 -6.00 19.67
N GLU A 141 -13.23 -6.08 19.83
CA GLU A 141 -13.90 -6.12 21.14
C GLU A 141 -13.44 -7.33 21.99
N ILE A 142 -13.22 -8.49 21.35
CA ILE A 142 -12.65 -9.68 22.03
C ILE A 142 -11.24 -9.35 22.53
N ILE A 143 -10.39 -8.75 21.71
CA ILE A 143 -9.00 -8.39 22.10
C ILE A 143 -8.98 -7.36 23.22
N GLU A 144 -9.83 -6.33 23.17
CA GLU A 144 -9.95 -5.32 24.24
C GLU A 144 -10.38 -5.97 25.56
N SER A 145 -11.23 -6.99 25.52
CA SER A 145 -11.63 -7.74 26.72
C SER A 145 -10.49 -8.57 27.33
N LEU A 146 -9.57 -9.08 26.48
CA LEU A 146 -8.43 -9.90 26.90
C LEU A 146 -7.24 -9.04 27.37
N PHE A 147 -7.07 -7.87 26.76
CA PHE A 147 -5.95 -6.95 27.02
C PHE A 147 -6.48 -5.52 27.19
N PRO A 148 -6.97 -5.14 28.39
CA PRO A 148 -7.65 -3.85 28.61
C PRO A 148 -6.82 -2.59 28.33
N HIS A 149 -5.50 -2.70 28.21
CA HIS A 149 -4.61 -1.58 27.86
C HIS A 149 -4.44 -1.40 26.34
N ILE A 150 -4.89 -2.36 25.54
CA ILE A 150 -4.89 -2.31 24.08
C ILE A 150 -6.25 -1.82 23.62
N TYR A 151 -6.29 -0.79 22.77
CA TYR A 151 -7.54 -0.30 22.20
C TYR A 151 -7.61 -0.54 20.69
N GLY A 152 -8.80 -0.85 20.21
CA GLY A 152 -9.11 -1.05 18.82
C GLY A 152 -9.59 0.22 18.13
N THR A 153 -9.20 0.38 16.87
CA THR A 153 -9.70 1.45 16.02
C THR A 153 -10.00 0.93 14.62
N PRO A 154 -11.06 1.44 13.96
CA PRO A 154 -11.34 1.08 12.59
C PRO A 154 -10.26 1.66 11.65
N CYS A 155 -10.00 0.94 10.58
CA CYS A 155 -9.02 1.30 9.58
C CYS A 155 -9.51 2.50 8.78
N VAL A 156 -8.81 3.62 8.92
CA VAL A 156 -9.08 4.86 8.17
C VAL A 156 -9.11 4.60 6.66
N VAL A 157 -8.21 3.75 6.15
CA VAL A 157 -8.17 3.41 4.72
C VAL A 157 -9.46 2.72 4.29
N HIS A 158 -9.98 1.79 5.10
CA HIS A 158 -11.24 1.14 4.79
C HIS A 158 -12.42 2.12 4.86
N THR A 159 -12.45 2.99 5.88
CA THR A 159 -13.48 4.04 6.00
C THR A 159 -13.48 4.97 4.80
N LEU A 160 -12.31 5.42 4.34
CA LEU A 160 -12.16 6.25 3.14
C LEU A 160 -12.62 5.49 1.89
N ASN A 161 -12.24 4.23 1.74
CA ASN A 161 -12.68 3.40 0.62
C ASN A 161 -14.21 3.26 0.59
N LEU A 162 -14.85 3.06 1.74
CA LEU A 162 -16.31 2.96 1.82
C LEU A 162 -16.99 4.30 1.48
N ALA A 163 -16.45 5.42 1.96
CA ALA A 163 -16.93 6.75 1.60
C ALA A 163 -16.80 7.01 0.09
N LEU A 164 -15.67 6.66 -0.52
CA LEU A 164 -15.44 6.79 -1.95
C LEU A 164 -16.39 5.91 -2.77
N LYS A 165 -16.63 4.67 -2.34
CA LYS A 165 -17.63 3.81 -2.99
C LYS A 165 -19.02 4.44 -2.99
N ASN A 166 -19.45 4.99 -1.86
CA ASN A 166 -20.75 5.67 -1.78
C ASN A 166 -20.84 6.88 -2.72
N ILE A 167 -19.75 7.62 -2.91
CA ILE A 167 -19.69 8.73 -3.88
C ILE A 167 -19.79 8.20 -5.31
N CYS A 168 -19.06 7.13 -5.63
CA CYS A 168 -19.08 6.51 -6.96
C CYS A 168 -20.41 5.80 -7.29
N GLU A 169 -21.20 5.43 -6.29
CA GLU A 169 -22.52 4.79 -6.42
C GLU A 169 -23.69 5.76 -6.23
N ALA A 170 -23.41 7.07 -6.15
CA ALA A 170 -24.42 8.10 -5.96
C ALA A 170 -25.48 8.05 -7.07
N LYS A 171 -26.74 8.29 -6.70
CA LYS A 171 -27.89 8.32 -7.62
C LYS A 171 -28.48 9.71 -7.70
N ASN A 172 -28.99 10.06 -8.87
CA ASN A 172 -29.76 11.29 -9.06
C ASN A 172 -31.11 11.14 -8.35
N MET A 173 -31.39 12.03 -7.40
CA MET A 173 -32.62 12.11 -6.62
C MET A 173 -33.12 13.56 -6.70
N GLU A 174 -34.43 13.78 -6.52
CA GLU A 174 -35.01 15.14 -6.57
C GLU A 174 -34.35 16.13 -5.60
N GLY A 175 -33.80 15.64 -4.48
CA GLY A 175 -33.14 16.47 -3.48
C GLY A 175 -31.66 16.78 -3.73
N ASN A 176 -31.02 16.21 -4.76
CA ASN A 176 -29.59 16.40 -5.03
C ASN A 176 -29.26 16.71 -6.51
N THR A 177 -30.25 17.02 -7.33
CA THR A 177 -30.10 17.12 -8.80
C THR A 177 -28.97 18.07 -9.22
N THR A 178 -28.90 19.28 -8.65
CA THR A 178 -27.85 20.27 -8.98
C THR A 178 -26.45 19.75 -8.65
N THR A 179 -26.27 19.16 -7.46
CA THR A 179 -24.97 18.60 -7.04
C THR A 179 -24.61 17.35 -7.83
N TYR A 180 -25.61 16.54 -8.19
CA TYR A 180 -25.43 15.36 -9.02
C TYR A 180 -24.92 15.75 -10.41
N GLU A 181 -25.52 16.76 -11.05
CA GLU A 181 -25.07 17.26 -12.36
C GLU A 181 -23.61 17.75 -12.34
N GLU A 182 -23.19 18.45 -11.27
CA GLU A 182 -21.80 18.93 -11.11
C GLU A 182 -20.81 17.78 -10.87
N CYS A 183 -21.24 16.67 -10.26
CA CYS A 183 -20.37 15.59 -9.81
C CYS A 183 -20.49 14.29 -10.61
N ASN A 184 -21.43 14.18 -11.56
CA ASN A 184 -21.72 12.92 -12.27
C ASN A 184 -20.51 12.37 -13.04
N TRP A 185 -19.57 13.23 -13.44
CA TRP A 185 -18.32 12.83 -14.10
C TRP A 185 -17.47 11.83 -13.26
N ILE A 186 -17.64 11.81 -11.94
CA ILE A 186 -16.97 10.87 -11.06
C ILE A 186 -17.39 9.42 -11.36
N ILE A 187 -18.67 9.21 -11.73
CA ILE A 187 -19.21 7.90 -12.09
C ILE A 187 -18.57 7.39 -13.38
N ASP A 188 -18.40 8.27 -14.37
CA ASP A 188 -17.77 7.93 -15.64
C ASP A 188 -16.31 7.50 -15.43
N ILE A 189 -15.53 8.29 -14.67
CA ILE A 189 -14.13 7.95 -14.35
C ILE A 189 -14.04 6.66 -13.54
N HIS A 190 -14.96 6.43 -12.60
CA HIS A 190 -15.02 5.19 -11.83
C HIS A 190 -15.28 3.99 -12.76
N GLY A 191 -16.18 4.13 -13.74
CA GLY A 191 -16.44 3.12 -14.76
C GLY A 191 -15.19 2.78 -15.58
N ASP A 192 -14.48 3.79 -16.07
CA ASP A 192 -13.22 3.62 -16.82
C ASP A 192 -12.14 2.91 -15.97
N ALA A 193 -12.00 3.31 -14.71
CA ALA A 193 -11.04 2.70 -13.78
C ALA A 193 -11.37 1.22 -13.52
N LEU A 194 -12.65 0.86 -13.37
CA LEU A 194 -13.09 -0.52 -13.24
C LEU A 194 -12.80 -1.33 -14.52
N ALA A 195 -13.05 -0.76 -15.70
CA ALA A 195 -12.76 -1.41 -16.97
C ALA A 195 -11.26 -1.75 -17.10
N ILE A 196 -10.38 -0.80 -16.76
CA ILE A 196 -8.93 -1.00 -16.74
C ILE A 196 -8.55 -2.10 -15.73
N LYS A 197 -9.09 -2.04 -14.52
CA LYS A 197 -8.84 -3.07 -13.49
C LYS A 197 -9.24 -4.46 -13.99
N HIS A 198 -10.44 -4.62 -14.55
CA HIS A 198 -10.91 -5.89 -15.08
C HIS A 198 -10.05 -6.38 -16.25
N PHE A 199 -9.63 -5.48 -17.14
CA PHE A 199 -8.71 -5.80 -18.23
C PHE A 199 -7.39 -6.37 -17.69
N ILE A 200 -6.76 -5.69 -16.72
CA ILE A 200 -5.50 -6.13 -16.12
C ILE A 200 -5.68 -7.48 -15.41
N MET A 201 -6.74 -7.64 -14.61
CA MET A 201 -6.97 -8.84 -13.81
C MET A 201 -7.34 -10.09 -14.64
N ASN A 202 -7.87 -9.93 -15.84
CA ASN A 202 -8.30 -11.04 -16.71
C ASN A 202 -7.26 -11.41 -17.80
N ILE A 203 -6.16 -10.67 -17.93
CA ILE A 203 -5.09 -10.93 -18.91
C ILE A 203 -3.94 -11.76 -18.31
N THR A 204 -3.91 -11.91 -17.00
CA THR A 204 -3.05 -12.85 -16.24
C THR A 204 -3.83 -14.07 -15.82
#